data_AF-A0A926AC09-F1
#
_entry.id   AF-A0A926AC09-F1
#
_cell.length_a   1.000
_cell.length_b   1.000
_cell.length_c   1.000
_cell.angle_alpha   90.00
_cell.angle_beta   90.00
_cell.angle_gamma   90.00
#
_symmetry.space_group_name_H-M   'P 1'
#
loop_
_entity.id
_entity.type
_entity.pdbx_description
1 polymer ?
#
loop_
_entity_poly.entity_id
_entity_poly.type
_entity_poly.pdbx_seq_one_letter_code
_entity_poly.pdbx_strand_id
1 'polypeptide(L)'
;MKIFSRFLLIPALGIALLAPGVSAQTLPIAAQLTLQQQDFTTRKGDVFTDRVKATRVTSNGLLTLLGEVYQSEFPNGFPFGSRLVLVNFNYFQVQSAQGAVLVNNASPYMTYSDTYRAGDYLFQGKENTFTEAQSHTFFYQATITFNDPATNGTSFTFTGNVLEKYSKSAAGPGGYRSFQDSLAITGTGSGKTGNSFFLMSGRIFTSVVKWIE
;
A
#
# COMPACT_ATOMS: atom_id res chain seq x y z
N MET A 1 -42.07 -9.97 51.28
CA MET A 1 -40.91 -9.43 52.04
C MET A 1 -39.81 -10.48 52.06
N LYS A 2 -38.63 -10.18 51.48
CA LYS A 2 -37.28 -10.83 51.59
C LYS A 2 -37.17 -12.30 51.11
N ILE A 3 -36.53 -12.64 49.97
CA ILE A 3 -35.08 -12.69 49.59
C ILE A 3 -34.22 -13.59 50.48
N PHE A 4 -33.53 -14.57 49.87
CA PHE A 4 -32.14 -15.11 50.06
C PHE A 4 -32.09 -16.57 49.52
N SER A 5 -31.72 -16.83 48.27
CA SER A 5 -30.36 -17.07 47.72
C SER A 5 -29.55 -18.20 48.37
N ARG A 6 -29.22 -19.25 47.62
CA ARG A 6 -28.01 -20.05 47.81
C ARG A 6 -27.30 -20.21 46.46
N PHE A 7 -26.09 -19.65 46.41
CA PHE A 7 -25.16 -19.68 45.30
C PHE A 7 -24.65 -21.10 45.05
N LEU A 8 -24.67 -21.52 43.79
CA LEU A 8 -23.89 -22.63 43.26
C LEU A 8 -22.53 -22.04 42.82
N LEU A 9 -21.43 -22.43 43.46
CA LEU A 9 -20.08 -22.14 42.96
C LEU A 9 -19.73 -23.22 41.93
N ILE A 10 -19.65 -22.84 40.66
CA ILE A 10 -18.95 -23.60 39.62
C ILE A 10 -17.61 -22.89 39.40
N PRO A 11 -16.45 -23.58 39.51
CA PRO A 11 -15.17 -22.98 39.19
C PRO A 11 -15.12 -22.73 37.68
N ALA A 12 -15.09 -21.45 37.30
CA ALA A 12 -14.80 -21.01 35.95
C ALA A 12 -13.35 -21.37 35.60
N LEU A 13 -13.16 -22.48 34.89
CA LEU A 13 -11.96 -22.70 34.10
C LEU A 13 -11.97 -21.66 32.98
N GLY A 14 -11.21 -20.59 33.18
CA GLY A 14 -10.91 -19.59 32.16
C GLY A 14 -10.09 -20.22 31.04
N ILE A 15 -10.76 -20.73 30.01
CA ILE A 15 -10.15 -20.87 28.70
C ILE A 15 -10.15 -19.46 28.11
N ALA A 16 -9.03 -18.76 28.26
CA ALA A 16 -8.74 -17.60 27.44
C ALA A 16 -8.62 -18.12 25.99
N LEU A 17 -9.73 -18.10 25.26
CA LEU A 17 -9.73 -18.14 23.81
C LEU A 17 -8.99 -16.88 23.36
N LEU A 18 -7.69 -17.00 23.10
CA LEU A 18 -6.99 -16.07 22.23
C LEU A 18 -7.75 -16.10 20.92
N ALA A 19 -8.57 -15.07 20.67
CA ALA A 19 -9.08 -14.81 19.35
C ALA A 19 -7.88 -14.82 18.39
N PRO A 20 -7.94 -15.53 17.25
CA PRO A 20 -6.90 -15.41 16.24
C PRO A 20 -6.82 -13.93 15.90
N GLY A 21 -5.73 -13.29 16.32
CA GLY A 21 -5.48 -11.90 16.02
C GLY A 21 -5.44 -11.80 14.51
N VAL A 22 -6.39 -11.08 13.93
CA VAL A 22 -6.35 -10.68 12.53
C VAL A 22 -5.12 -9.78 12.41
N SER A 23 -3.99 -10.40 12.10
CA SER A 23 -2.74 -9.73 11.83
C SER A 23 -3.00 -8.83 10.63
N ALA A 24 -2.89 -7.52 10.83
CA ALA A 24 -2.91 -6.55 9.75
C ALA A 24 -2.01 -7.02 8.60
N GLN A 25 -2.58 -7.24 7.41
CA GLN A 25 -1.83 -7.73 6.26
C GLN A 25 -0.94 -6.62 5.73
N THR A 26 0.29 -6.98 5.41
CA THR A 26 1.32 -6.05 4.92
C THR A 26 1.82 -6.52 3.57
N LEU A 27 1.73 -5.64 2.56
CA LEU A 27 2.01 -5.99 1.16
C LEU A 27 3.20 -5.19 0.62
N PRO A 28 4.33 -5.84 0.25
CA PRO A 28 5.44 -5.15 -0.39
C PRO A 28 5.03 -4.51 -1.72
N ILE A 29 5.46 -3.27 -1.93
CA ILE A 29 5.09 -2.49 -3.10
C ILE A 29 6.19 -2.51 -4.15
N ALA A 30 5.79 -2.86 -5.37
CA ALA A 30 6.57 -2.78 -6.58
C ALA A 30 6.04 -1.64 -7.48
N ALA A 31 6.78 -0.54 -7.58
CA ALA A 31 6.47 0.56 -8.48
C ALA A 31 7.30 0.46 -9.76
N GLN A 32 6.66 0.73 -10.90
CA GLN A 32 7.28 0.84 -12.21
C GLN A 32 6.64 2.02 -12.94
N LEU A 33 7.26 3.18 -12.81
CA LEU A 33 6.77 4.45 -13.36
C LEU A 33 7.72 4.95 -14.44
N THR A 34 7.16 5.54 -15.48
CA THR A 34 7.87 6.33 -16.48
C THR A 34 7.59 7.79 -16.20
N LEU A 35 8.63 8.55 -15.88
CA LEU A 35 8.56 9.99 -15.68
C LEU A 35 9.00 10.71 -16.94
N GLN A 36 8.22 11.69 -17.37
CA GLN A 36 8.56 12.61 -18.43
C GLN A 36 8.73 13.99 -17.81
N GLN A 37 9.97 14.45 -17.69
CA GLN A 37 10.30 15.77 -17.18
C GLN A 37 10.47 16.75 -18.34
N GLN A 38 9.91 17.95 -18.18
CA GLN A 38 10.03 19.04 -19.13
C GLN A 38 10.75 20.21 -18.43
N ASP A 39 11.96 20.51 -18.90
CA ASP A 39 12.77 21.61 -18.37
C ASP A 39 12.76 22.81 -19.32
N PHE A 40 12.35 23.99 -18.83
CA PHE A 40 12.41 25.26 -19.56
C PHE A 40 13.75 25.99 -19.32
N THR A 41 14.89 25.38 -19.68
CA THR A 41 16.20 25.90 -19.23
C THR A 41 17.12 26.47 -20.30
N THR A 42 16.83 26.35 -21.60
CA THR A 42 17.67 26.98 -22.63
C THR A 42 16.98 28.13 -23.35
N ARG A 43 17.28 29.36 -22.90
CA ARG A 43 17.06 30.61 -23.67
C ARG A 43 18.17 30.76 -24.70
N LYS A 44 17.87 30.49 -25.97
CA LYS A 44 18.77 30.80 -27.10
C LYS A 44 18.02 31.76 -28.05
N GLY A 45 18.07 33.06 -27.75
CA GLY A 45 17.15 34.05 -28.32
C GLY A 45 15.80 34.08 -27.56
N ASP A 46 14.70 34.44 -28.24
CA ASP A 46 13.33 34.48 -27.70
C ASP A 46 12.58 33.14 -27.84
N VAL A 47 13.28 32.04 -28.13
CA VAL A 47 12.70 30.71 -28.30
C VAL A 47 13.05 29.84 -27.10
N PHE A 48 12.03 29.36 -26.39
CA PHE A 48 12.17 28.30 -25.40
C PHE A 48 12.37 26.96 -26.13
N THR A 49 13.46 26.27 -25.82
CA THR A 49 13.68 24.91 -26.32
C THR A 49 13.24 23.91 -25.27
N ASP A 50 12.26 23.09 -25.61
CA ASP A 50 11.75 22.01 -24.78
C ASP A 50 12.76 20.84 -24.77
N ARG A 51 13.19 20.43 -23.57
CA ARG A 51 13.93 19.18 -23.38
C ARG A 51 13.07 18.22 -22.57
N VAL A 52 12.62 17.19 -23.26
CA VAL A 52 11.87 16.09 -22.65
C VAL A 52 12.83 14.98 -22.25
N LYS A 53 12.90 14.67 -20.95
CA LYS A 53 13.66 13.52 -20.44
C LYS A 53 12.71 12.46 -19.91
N ALA A 54 12.77 11.26 -20.48
CA ALA A 54 12.08 10.08 -19.98
C ALA A 54 13.00 9.29 -19.02
N THR A 55 12.54 9.04 -17.79
CA THR A 55 13.28 8.26 -16.78
C THR A 55 12.39 7.21 -16.13
N ARG A 56 12.91 6.01 -15.91
CA ARG A 56 12.19 4.95 -15.20
C ARG A 56 12.43 5.08 -13.70
N VAL A 57 11.35 5.17 -12.93
CA VAL A 57 11.36 5.14 -11.46
C VAL A 57 10.84 3.80 -10.97
N THR A 58 11.57 3.21 -10.03
CA THR A 58 11.25 1.93 -9.38
C THR A 58 10.90 2.13 -7.92
N SER A 59 10.50 1.08 -7.21
CA SER A 59 10.32 1.13 -5.75
C SER A 59 11.52 1.71 -5.01
N ASN A 60 12.75 1.46 -5.50
CA ASN A 60 13.95 2.03 -4.90
C ASN A 60 13.97 3.55 -5.02
N GLY A 61 13.53 4.10 -6.15
CA GLY A 61 13.42 5.55 -6.32
C GLY A 61 12.41 6.17 -5.36
N LEU A 62 11.26 5.51 -5.12
CA LEU A 62 10.30 5.96 -4.11
C LEU A 62 10.87 5.88 -2.69
N LEU A 63 11.65 4.84 -2.38
CA LEU A 63 12.33 4.71 -1.09
C LEU A 63 13.43 5.77 -0.91
N THR A 64 14.15 6.13 -1.97
CA THR A 64 15.12 7.24 -1.94
C THR A 64 14.42 8.55 -1.62
N LEU A 65 13.30 8.86 -2.29
CA LEU A 65 12.50 10.06 -2.01
C LEU A 65 12.01 10.10 -0.56
N LEU A 66 11.50 8.98 -0.04
CA LEU A 66 11.14 8.91 1.38
C LEU A 66 12.37 9.04 2.30
N GLY A 67 13.50 8.45 1.94
CA GLY A 67 14.74 8.57 2.70
C GLY A 67 15.25 10.01 2.82
N GLU A 68 15.04 10.82 1.78
CA GLU A 68 15.34 12.27 1.80
C GLU A 68 14.48 13.04 2.80
N VAL A 69 13.25 12.58 3.05
CA VAL A 69 12.36 13.18 4.03
C VAL A 69 12.76 12.80 5.45
N TYR A 70 13.14 11.54 5.67
CA TYR A 70 13.54 11.03 6.99
C TYR A 70 15.05 11.18 7.26
N GLN A 71 15.71 12.20 6.69
CA GLN A 71 17.17 12.39 6.86
C GLN A 71 17.61 12.56 8.32
N SER A 72 16.73 13.03 9.21
CA SER A 72 17.02 13.15 10.65
C SER A 72 17.24 11.79 11.32
N GLU A 73 16.43 10.79 10.96
CA GLU A 73 16.58 9.42 11.52
C GLU A 73 17.46 8.53 10.63
N PHE A 74 17.48 8.77 9.32
CA PHE A 74 18.17 7.99 8.30
C PHE A 74 19.05 8.90 7.41
N PRO A 75 20.16 9.43 7.95
CA PRO A 75 20.99 10.44 7.24
C PRO A 75 21.61 9.92 5.94
N ASN A 76 21.74 8.60 5.80
CA ASN A 76 22.27 7.94 4.60
C ASN A 76 21.17 7.23 3.80
N GLY A 77 19.90 7.63 4.01
CA GLY A 77 18.74 6.91 3.50
C GLY A 77 18.48 5.59 4.22
N PHE A 78 17.45 4.87 3.75
CA PHE A 78 17.09 3.59 4.36
C PHE A 78 18.15 2.50 4.12
N PRO A 79 18.31 1.55 5.07
CA PRO A 79 19.18 0.39 4.89
C PRO A 79 18.91 -0.37 3.60
N PHE A 80 19.94 -0.98 3.03
CA PHE A 80 19.79 -1.82 1.83
C PHE A 80 18.74 -2.93 2.04
N GLY A 81 17.94 -3.18 0.99
CA GLY A 81 16.86 -4.17 1.01
C GLY A 81 15.60 -3.72 1.77
N SER A 82 15.54 -2.47 2.22
CA SER A 82 14.29 -1.89 2.73
C SER A 82 13.20 -1.91 1.67
N ARG A 83 11.95 -2.04 2.12
CA ARG A 83 10.77 -2.15 1.28
C ARG A 83 9.69 -1.20 1.75
N LEU A 84 9.03 -0.55 0.79
CA LEU A 84 7.79 0.17 1.02
C LEU A 84 6.65 -0.84 1.04
N VAL A 85 5.76 -0.73 2.01
CA VAL A 85 4.72 -1.72 2.26
C VAL A 85 3.40 -1.01 2.52
N LEU A 86 2.33 -1.45 1.84
CA LEU A 86 0.96 -0.99 2.12
C LEU A 86 0.38 -1.89 3.21
N VAL A 87 -0.12 -1.27 4.29
CA VAL A 87 -0.68 -1.98 5.43
C VAL A 87 -2.19 -1.84 5.43
N ASN A 88 -2.90 -2.97 5.42
CA ASN A 88 -4.36 -3.03 5.41
C ASN A 88 -5.01 -2.08 4.38
N PHE A 89 -4.34 -1.83 3.27
CA PHE A 89 -4.81 -0.89 2.23
C PHE A 89 -5.10 0.53 2.74
N ASN A 90 -4.47 0.95 3.84
CA ASN A 90 -4.81 2.22 4.49
C ASN A 90 -3.63 3.18 4.61
N TYR A 91 -2.43 2.66 4.87
CA TYR A 91 -1.25 3.49 5.08
C TYR A 91 0.03 2.78 4.65
N PHE A 92 1.08 3.56 4.42
CA PHE A 92 2.40 3.01 4.10
C PHE A 92 3.28 2.89 5.33
N GLN A 93 4.07 1.83 5.36
CA GLN A 93 5.18 1.65 6.29
C GLN A 93 6.46 1.36 5.49
N VAL A 94 7.61 1.59 6.11
CA VAL A 94 8.91 1.13 5.59
C VAL A 94 9.41 0.01 6.48
N GLN A 95 9.74 -1.13 5.88
CA GLN A 95 10.32 -2.27 6.58
C GLN A 95 11.72 -2.59 6.08
N SER A 96 12.55 -3.17 6.94
CA SER A 96 13.85 -3.72 6.57
C SER A 96 13.69 -4.97 5.70
N ALA A 97 14.81 -5.47 5.16
CA ALA A 97 14.85 -6.73 4.41
C ALA A 97 14.34 -7.93 5.24
N GLN A 98 14.52 -7.89 6.57
CA GLN A 98 14.09 -8.91 7.52
C GLN A 98 12.66 -8.70 8.04
N GLY A 99 11.97 -7.64 7.58
CA GLY A 99 10.59 -7.34 7.97
C GLY A 99 10.46 -6.52 9.26
N ALA A 100 11.55 -6.02 9.84
CA ALA A 100 11.47 -5.10 10.97
C ALA A 100 10.92 -3.75 10.50
N VAL A 101 9.99 -3.16 11.27
CA VAL A 101 9.41 -1.85 10.94
C VAL A 101 10.45 -0.76 11.22
N LEU A 102 10.84 -0.03 10.17
CA LEU A 102 11.75 1.12 10.26
C LEU A 102 10.98 2.43 10.41
N VAL A 103 9.89 2.56 9.65
CA VAL A 103 8.95 3.68 9.74
C VAL A 103 7.56 3.09 9.84
N ASN A 104 6.91 3.27 10.99
CA ASN A 104 5.59 2.69 11.26
C ASN A 104 4.48 3.36 10.45
N ASN A 105 4.60 4.66 10.18
CA ASN A 105 3.61 5.41 9.43
C ASN A 105 4.29 6.46 8.55
N ALA A 106 4.34 6.20 7.25
CA ALA A 106 4.83 7.13 6.24
C ALA A 106 3.73 8.06 5.69
N SER A 107 2.48 7.94 6.18
CA SER A 107 1.34 8.77 5.75
C SER A 107 1.47 10.28 5.93
N PRO A 108 2.34 10.83 6.80
CA PRO A 108 2.61 12.27 6.78
C PRO A 108 3.17 12.76 5.43
N TYR A 109 3.83 11.90 4.67
CA TYR A 109 4.52 12.27 3.42
C TYR A 109 4.05 11.48 2.22
N MET A 110 3.48 10.30 2.41
CA MET A 110 2.97 9.45 1.34
C MET A 110 1.60 8.90 1.70
N THR A 111 0.55 9.36 1.04
CA THR A 111 -0.83 8.94 1.33
C THR A 111 -1.36 7.99 0.28
N TYR A 112 -2.22 7.08 0.72
CA TYR A 112 -3.04 6.23 -0.13
C TYR A 112 -4.50 6.55 0.14
N SER A 113 -5.28 6.72 -0.91
CA SER A 113 -6.73 6.82 -0.83
C SER A 113 -7.36 6.06 -1.98
N ASP A 114 -8.55 5.54 -1.77
CA ASP A 114 -9.30 4.84 -2.79
C ASP A 114 -10.79 5.17 -2.76
N THR A 115 -11.48 4.69 -3.78
CA THR A 115 -12.93 4.69 -3.88
C THR A 115 -13.52 3.34 -3.44
N TYR A 116 -12.81 2.55 -2.64
CA TYR A 116 -13.33 1.27 -2.11
C TYR A 116 -14.36 1.55 -1.02
N ARG A 117 -15.51 2.08 -1.44
CA ARG A 117 -16.71 2.29 -0.64
C ARG A 117 -17.85 1.52 -1.29
N ALA A 118 -18.79 1.03 -0.48
CA ALA A 118 -19.95 0.30 -0.97
C ALA A 118 -20.69 1.13 -2.04
N GLY A 119 -20.71 0.62 -3.29
CA GLY A 119 -21.34 1.28 -4.44
C GLY A 119 -20.38 1.90 -5.46
N ASP A 120 -19.10 2.10 -5.12
CA ASP A 120 -18.12 2.82 -5.95
C ASP A 120 -17.07 1.89 -6.59
N TYR A 121 -17.31 0.58 -6.57
CA TYR A 121 -16.44 -0.44 -7.18
C TYR A 121 -17.25 -1.42 -8.04
N LEU A 122 -16.60 -1.97 -9.06
CA LEU A 122 -17.10 -3.14 -9.77
C LEU A 122 -16.58 -4.40 -9.08
N PHE A 123 -17.44 -5.40 -8.98
CA PHE A 123 -17.12 -6.66 -8.34
C PHE A 123 -17.44 -7.83 -9.25
N GLN A 124 -16.50 -8.76 -9.32
CA GLN A 124 -16.71 -10.06 -9.91
C GLN A 124 -16.20 -11.12 -8.94
N GLY A 125 -17.07 -12.05 -8.55
CA GLY A 125 -16.67 -13.09 -7.63
C GLY A 125 -17.49 -14.36 -7.74
N LYS A 126 -16.93 -15.43 -7.16
CA LYS A 126 -17.60 -16.71 -6.95
C LYS A 126 -17.38 -17.14 -5.51
N GLU A 127 -18.46 -17.54 -4.86
CA GLU A 127 -18.44 -18.11 -3.53
C GLU A 127 -19.10 -19.48 -3.55
N ASN A 128 -18.55 -20.42 -2.80
CA ASN A 128 -19.16 -21.71 -2.55
C ASN A 128 -19.52 -21.78 -1.07
N THR A 129 -20.81 -21.70 -0.75
CA THR A 129 -21.30 -21.65 0.63
C THR A 129 -21.08 -22.95 1.42
N PHE A 130 -20.97 -24.10 0.74
CA PHE A 130 -20.74 -25.40 1.39
C PHE A 130 -19.28 -25.59 1.81
N THR A 131 -18.34 -25.14 0.97
CA THR A 131 -16.90 -25.27 1.22
C THR A 131 -16.28 -23.99 1.79
N GLU A 132 -17.08 -22.92 1.85
CA GLU A 132 -16.68 -21.55 2.15
C GLU A 132 -15.53 -20.98 1.29
N ALA A 133 -15.27 -21.61 0.14
CA ALA A 133 -14.27 -21.12 -0.81
C ALA A 133 -14.78 -19.84 -1.49
N GLN A 134 -13.89 -18.86 -1.66
CA GLN A 134 -14.19 -17.55 -2.25
C GLN A 134 -13.11 -17.16 -3.25
N SER A 135 -13.52 -16.48 -4.33
CA SER A 135 -12.62 -15.84 -5.28
C SER A 135 -13.26 -14.54 -5.74
N HIS A 136 -12.64 -13.42 -5.37
CA HIS A 136 -13.14 -12.07 -5.57
C HIS A 136 -12.15 -11.26 -6.39
N THR A 137 -12.69 -10.43 -7.27
CA THR A 137 -11.96 -9.41 -8.00
C THR A 137 -12.72 -8.09 -7.87
N PHE A 138 -12.02 -7.07 -7.40
CA PHE A 138 -12.55 -5.71 -7.23
C PHE A 138 -11.86 -4.76 -8.21
N PHE A 139 -12.66 -3.86 -8.79
CA PHE A 139 -12.17 -2.78 -9.64
C PHE A 139 -12.65 -1.44 -9.10
N TYR A 140 -11.71 -0.56 -8.78
CA TYR A 140 -11.99 0.77 -8.24
C TYR A 140 -10.86 1.74 -8.63
N GLN A 141 -10.89 2.99 -8.17
CA GLN A 141 -9.79 3.92 -8.38
C GLN A 141 -9.04 4.16 -7.08
N ALA A 142 -7.72 4.30 -7.18
CA ALA A 142 -6.88 4.72 -6.06
C ALA A 142 -5.97 5.86 -6.47
N THR A 143 -5.63 6.68 -5.48
CA THR A 143 -4.70 7.78 -5.59
C THR A 143 -3.59 7.63 -4.56
N ILE A 144 -2.35 7.75 -5.03
CA ILE A 144 -1.16 7.83 -4.19
C ILE A 144 -0.59 9.22 -4.33
N THR A 145 -0.38 9.90 -3.21
CA THR A 145 0.24 11.23 -3.18
C THR A 145 1.52 11.17 -2.38
N PHE A 146 2.56 11.84 -2.86
CA PHE A 146 3.76 12.14 -2.09
C PHE A 146 3.90 13.65 -1.97
N ASN A 147 4.28 14.12 -0.79
CA ASN A 147 4.54 15.52 -0.55
C ASN A 147 5.67 15.67 0.46
N ASP A 148 6.79 16.23 0.02
CA ASP A 148 7.89 16.66 0.88
C ASP A 148 7.87 18.19 1.02
N PRO A 149 7.41 18.73 2.16
CA PRO A 149 7.34 20.16 2.38
C PRO A 149 8.69 20.81 2.73
N ALA A 150 9.73 20.02 3.08
CA ALA A 150 10.92 20.52 3.77
C ALA A 150 12.22 20.40 2.97
N THR A 151 12.42 19.32 2.21
CA THR A 151 13.75 19.00 1.67
C THR A 151 13.94 19.48 0.23
N ASN A 152 12.94 19.38 -0.66
CA ASN A 152 13.08 19.78 -2.07
C ASN A 152 11.81 20.34 -2.75
N GLY A 153 10.71 20.51 -2.00
CA GLY A 153 9.40 20.87 -2.56
C GLY A 153 8.85 19.83 -3.55
N THR A 154 9.41 18.62 -3.51
CA THR A 154 9.05 17.50 -4.38
C THR A 154 7.69 16.99 -3.97
N SER A 155 6.78 16.93 -4.93
CA SER A 155 5.45 16.38 -4.71
C SER A 155 4.93 15.71 -5.96
N PHE A 156 4.10 14.70 -5.78
CA PHE A 156 3.40 14.09 -6.89
C PHE A 156 2.07 13.48 -6.48
N THR A 157 1.19 13.34 -7.45
CA THR A 157 -0.06 12.60 -7.33
C THR A 157 -0.14 11.60 -8.49
N PHE A 158 -0.38 10.34 -8.16
CA PHE A 158 -0.57 9.23 -9.09
C PHE A 158 -1.95 8.63 -8.88
N THR A 159 -2.80 8.66 -9.91
CA THR A 159 -4.16 8.11 -9.85
C THR A 159 -4.31 7.04 -10.92
N GLY A 160 -4.94 5.93 -10.57
CA GLY A 160 -5.13 4.82 -11.49
C GLY A 160 -6.27 3.90 -11.14
N ASN A 161 -6.60 3.05 -12.10
CA ASN A 161 -7.54 1.96 -11.91
C ASN A 161 -6.85 0.84 -11.15
N VAL A 162 -7.54 0.33 -10.14
CA VAL A 162 -7.11 -0.77 -9.30
C VAL A 162 -7.75 -2.06 -9.77
N LEU A 163 -6.95 -3.11 -9.81
CA LEU A 163 -7.37 -4.50 -9.88
C LEU A 163 -6.90 -5.18 -8.59
N GLU A 164 -7.83 -5.46 -7.69
CA GLU A 164 -7.57 -6.20 -6.47
C GLU A 164 -8.17 -7.60 -6.59
N LYS A 165 -7.42 -8.61 -6.14
CA LYS A 165 -7.84 -10.00 -6.19
C LYS A 165 -7.62 -10.67 -4.85
N TYR A 166 -8.70 -11.18 -4.29
CA TYR A 166 -8.70 -11.96 -3.07
C TYR A 166 -9.20 -13.38 -3.35
N SER A 167 -8.60 -14.39 -2.74
CA SER A 167 -9.16 -15.73 -2.73
C SER A 167 -8.92 -16.45 -1.42
N LYS A 168 -9.91 -17.25 -1.03
CA LYS A 168 -9.91 -18.13 0.13
C LYS A 168 -10.23 -19.55 -0.34
N SER A 169 -9.38 -20.51 -0.01
CA SER A 169 -9.61 -21.91 -0.35
C SER A 169 -10.69 -22.55 0.52
N ALA A 170 -11.21 -23.69 0.07
CA ALA A 170 -11.91 -24.61 0.96
C ALA A 170 -10.97 -25.05 2.10
N ALA A 171 -11.55 -25.45 3.24
CA ALA A 171 -10.80 -26.07 4.32
C ALA A 171 -10.15 -27.38 3.84
N GLY A 172 -8.85 -27.51 4.06
CA GLY A 172 -8.12 -28.74 3.80
C GLY A 172 -8.40 -29.82 4.86
N PRO A 173 -7.81 -31.01 4.71
CA PRO A 173 -7.98 -32.13 5.67
C PRO A 173 -7.59 -31.81 7.12
N GLY A 174 -6.79 -30.75 7.35
CA GLY A 174 -6.40 -30.27 8.69
C GLY A 174 -7.19 -29.06 9.20
N GLY A 175 -8.29 -28.68 8.54
CA GLY A 175 -9.08 -27.48 8.87
C GLY A 175 -8.48 -26.17 8.35
N TYR A 176 -7.20 -26.15 8.01
CA TYR A 176 -6.49 -24.99 7.47
C TYR A 176 -7.02 -24.53 6.11
N ARG A 177 -6.95 -23.22 5.86
CA ARG A 177 -7.36 -22.55 4.64
C ARG A 177 -6.21 -21.73 4.08
N SER A 178 -6.03 -21.79 2.77
CA SER A 178 -5.14 -20.91 2.04
C SER A 178 -5.87 -19.64 1.69
N PHE A 179 -5.20 -18.52 1.93
CA PHE A 179 -5.63 -17.20 1.52
C PHE A 179 -4.62 -16.64 0.52
N GLN A 180 -5.10 -15.80 -0.37
CA GLN A 180 -4.27 -15.14 -1.35
C GLN A 180 -4.82 -13.75 -1.64
N ASP A 181 -3.91 -12.78 -1.75
CA ASP A 181 -4.26 -11.40 -2.08
C ASP A 181 -3.22 -10.78 -3.03
N SER A 182 -3.66 -9.86 -3.88
CA SER A 182 -2.83 -9.02 -4.73
C SER A 182 -3.59 -7.77 -5.16
N LEU A 183 -2.85 -6.67 -5.32
CA LEU A 183 -3.37 -5.39 -5.78
C LEU A 183 -2.48 -4.84 -6.90
N ALA A 184 -3.07 -4.29 -7.94
CA ALA A 184 -2.36 -3.57 -8.99
C ALA A 184 -3.09 -2.29 -9.39
N ILE A 185 -2.41 -1.16 -9.30
CA ILE A 185 -2.84 0.16 -9.75
C ILE A 185 -2.15 0.44 -11.08
N THR A 186 -2.90 0.73 -12.13
CA THR A 186 -2.36 1.20 -13.42
C THR A 186 -2.94 2.56 -13.72
N GLY A 187 -2.07 3.53 -13.97
CA GLY A 187 -2.52 4.92 -13.98
C GLY A 187 -1.49 5.92 -14.49
N THR A 188 -1.82 7.17 -14.23
CA THR A 188 -1.06 8.35 -14.62
C THR A 188 -1.04 9.35 -13.48
N GLY A 189 -0.14 10.31 -13.58
CA GLY A 189 -0.04 11.35 -12.57
C GLY A 189 0.80 12.51 -13.04
N SER A 190 1.03 13.42 -12.12
CA SER A 190 1.94 14.53 -12.31
C SER A 190 2.61 14.89 -11.00
N GLY A 191 3.71 15.61 -11.10
CA GLY A 191 4.42 16.09 -9.95
C GLY A 191 5.34 17.24 -10.30
N LYS A 192 6.04 17.73 -9.28
CA LYS A 192 7.03 18.78 -9.39
C LYS A 192 8.23 18.46 -8.51
N THR A 193 9.37 19.04 -8.88
CA THR A 193 10.61 19.06 -8.10
C THR A 193 11.16 20.48 -8.18
N GLY A 194 11.21 21.23 -7.07
CA GLY A 194 11.66 22.63 -7.10
C GLY A 194 11.03 23.46 -8.23
N ASN A 195 11.81 23.70 -9.30
CA ASN A 195 11.45 24.53 -10.46
C ASN A 195 10.92 23.77 -11.69
N SER A 196 10.84 22.44 -11.66
CA SER A 196 10.42 21.63 -12.81
C SER A 196 9.14 20.85 -12.50
N PHE A 197 8.40 20.50 -13.56
CA PHE A 197 7.27 19.59 -13.47
C PHE A 197 7.56 18.32 -14.28
N PHE A 198 6.87 17.24 -13.90
CA PHE A 198 6.94 15.99 -14.61
C PHE A 198 5.57 15.33 -14.70
N LEU A 199 5.37 14.60 -15.78
CA LEU A 199 4.24 13.70 -15.96
C LEU A 199 4.69 12.29 -15.65
N MET A 200 3.77 11.46 -15.15
CA MET A 200 4.04 10.05 -14.89
C MET A 200 2.97 9.15 -15.48
N SER A 201 3.41 7.97 -15.88
CA SER A 201 2.54 6.86 -16.24
C SER A 201 3.17 5.56 -15.80
N GLY A 202 2.36 4.56 -15.46
CA GLY A 202 2.87 3.25 -15.15
C GLY A 202 1.97 2.45 -14.23
N ARG A 203 2.60 1.59 -13.43
CA ARG A 203 1.91 0.70 -12.52
C ARG A 203 2.57 0.61 -11.16
N ILE A 204 1.76 0.44 -10.14
CA ILE A 204 2.15 0.13 -8.76
C ILE A 204 1.42 -1.14 -8.39
N PHE A 205 2.13 -2.17 -7.96
CA PHE A 205 1.51 -3.46 -7.66
C PHE A 205 2.13 -4.10 -6.44
N THR A 206 1.38 -5.00 -5.81
CA THR A 206 1.86 -5.89 -4.78
C THR A 206 2.07 -7.28 -5.37
N SER A 207 3.10 -7.98 -4.91
CA SER A 207 3.24 -9.39 -5.28
C SER A 207 2.11 -10.19 -4.65
N VAL A 208 1.74 -11.31 -5.27
CA VAL A 208 0.78 -12.24 -4.70
C VAL A 208 1.28 -12.70 -3.33
N VAL A 209 0.54 -12.36 -2.27
CA VAL A 209 0.82 -12.82 -0.91
C VAL A 209 -0.11 -13.98 -0.60
N LYS A 210 0.45 -15.04 -0.01
CA LYS A 210 -0.29 -16.24 0.40
C LYS A 210 -0.04 -16.50 1.87
N TRP A 211 -1.09 -16.86 2.59
CA TRP A 211 -0.99 -17.28 3.99
C TRP A 211 -1.98 -18.41 4.29
N ILE A 212 -1.80 -19.04 5.46
CA ILE A 212 -2.62 -20.13 5.93
C ILE A 212 -3.22 -19.73 7.28
N GLU A 213 -4.52 -19.95 7.46
CA GLU A 213 -5.20 -19.86 8.76
C GLU A 213 -5.94 -21.16 9.07
#